data_AF-A0A7G4RD63-F1
#
_entry.id   AF-A0A7G4RD63-F1
#
_cell.length_a   1.000
_cell.length_b   1.000
_cell.length_c   1.000
_cell.angle_alpha   90.00
_cell.angle_beta   90.00
_cell.angle_gamma   90.00
#
_symmetry.space_group_name_H-M   'P 1'
#
loop_
_entity.id
_entity.type
_entity.pdbx_description
1 polymer ?
#
loop_
_entity_poly.entity_id
_entity_poly.type
_entity_poly.pdbx_seq_one_letter_code
_entity_poly.pdbx_strand_id
1 'polypeptide(L)'
;MKKLLISTFLTALSTVATADSVIVTQTQSWQSVPIVVNTEKHIYTIEKPVPKGNFYYTYSGYRCLREQTNIVGVNAVVLHAGVAGESDIYCYPE
;
A
#
# COMPACT_ATOMS: atom_id res chain seq x y z
N MET A 1 59.48 17.76 3.04
CA MET A 1 58.15 18.19 2.54
C MET A 1 57.22 16.97 2.53
N LYS A 2 56.28 16.88 3.48
CA LYS A 2 55.26 15.81 3.51
C LYS A 2 53.90 16.47 3.39
N LYS A 3 53.25 16.35 2.24
CA LYS A 3 51.90 16.84 2.00
C LYS A 3 50.93 15.69 2.33
N LEU A 4 50.27 15.78 3.48
CA LEU A 4 49.15 14.92 3.85
C LEU A 4 47.91 15.43 3.14
N LEU A 5 47.41 14.67 2.17
CA LEU A 5 46.13 14.92 1.53
C LEU A 5 45.04 14.24 2.38
N ILE A 6 44.26 15.04 3.10
CA ILE A 6 43.06 14.58 3.81
C ILE A 6 41.93 14.56 2.77
N SER A 7 41.56 13.36 2.33
CA SER A 7 40.38 13.16 1.49
C SER A 7 39.18 12.96 2.42
N THR A 8 38.40 14.02 2.60
CA THR A 8 37.15 13.98 3.36
C THR A 8 36.07 13.36 2.47
N PHE A 9 35.76 12.08 2.68
CA PHE A 9 34.67 11.40 2.01
C PHE A 9 33.35 11.86 2.63
N LEU A 10 32.73 12.89 2.04
CA LEU A 10 31.42 13.39 2.46
C LEU A 10 30.34 12.44 1.92
N THR A 11 29.97 11.42 2.69
CA THR A 11 28.76 10.63 2.41
C THR A 11 27.52 11.49 2.67
N ALA A 12 26.98 12.09 1.62
CA ALA A 12 25.64 12.64 1.65
C ALA A 12 24.64 11.48 1.74
N LEU A 13 24.12 11.21 2.93
CA LEU A 13 22.92 10.36 3.07
C LEU A 13 21.74 11.15 2.51
N SER A 14 21.38 10.89 1.26
CA SER A 14 20.11 11.33 0.69
C SER A 14 18.99 10.52 1.34
N THR A 15 18.39 11.07 2.40
CA THR A 15 17.12 10.56 2.92
C THR A 15 16.05 10.80 1.86
N VAL A 16 15.66 9.74 1.16
CA VAL A 16 14.54 9.79 0.22
C VAL A 16 13.26 9.84 1.07
N ALA A 17 12.70 11.03 1.25
CA ALA A 17 11.37 11.18 1.83
C ALA A 17 10.35 10.86 0.71
N THR A 18 9.87 9.61 0.67
CA THR A 18 8.69 9.28 -0.14
C THR A 18 7.49 9.95 0.51
N ALA A 19 6.83 10.86 -0.21
CA ALA A 19 5.55 11.37 0.24
C ALA A 19 4.55 10.20 0.24
N ASP A 20 4.07 9.82 1.43
CA ASP A 20 3.09 8.75 1.57
C ASP A 20 1.86 9.06 0.73
N SER A 21 1.26 8.03 0.12
CA SER A 21 0.04 8.22 -0.65
C SER A 21 -1.12 8.68 0.25
N VAL A 22 -2.13 9.32 -0.35
CA VAL A 22 -3.34 9.78 0.36
C VAL A 22 -3.99 8.61 1.13
N ILE A 23 -3.97 7.42 0.53
CA ILE A 23 -4.57 6.21 1.10
C ILE A 23 -3.75 5.69 2.27
N VAL A 24 -2.41 5.68 2.17
CA VAL A 24 -1.52 5.34 3.28
C VAL A 24 -1.75 6.29 4.45
N THR A 25 -1.80 7.59 4.19
CA THR A 25 -2.05 8.62 5.21
C THR A 25 -3.41 8.43 5.90
N GLN A 26 -4.48 8.22 5.12
CA GLN A 26 -5.84 8.04 5.64
C GLN A 26 -5.97 6.81 6.56
N THR A 27 -5.21 5.76 6.24
CA THR A 27 -5.33 4.45 6.91
C THR A 27 -4.14 4.14 7.82
N GLN A 28 -3.36 5.16 8.20
CA GLN A 28 -2.15 5.01 9.01
C GLN A 28 -2.42 4.29 10.35
N SER A 29 -3.58 4.52 10.96
CA SER A 29 -3.99 3.91 12.24
C SER A 29 -4.86 2.66 12.09
N TRP A 30 -5.16 2.24 10.85
CA TRP A 30 -6.07 1.14 10.57
C TRP A 30 -5.34 -0.19 10.61
N GLN A 31 -6.06 -1.27 10.89
CA GLN A 31 -5.47 -2.61 10.88
C GLN A 31 -5.31 -3.13 9.45
N SER A 32 -4.19 -3.82 9.19
CA SER A 32 -3.91 -4.44 7.89
C SER A 32 -4.49 -5.86 7.82
N VAL A 33 -5.24 -6.16 6.77
CA VAL A 33 -5.78 -7.50 6.49
C VAL A 33 -5.17 -8.02 5.18
N PRO A 34 -4.25 -8.99 5.23
CA PRO A 34 -3.69 -9.55 4.00
C PRO A 34 -4.75 -10.34 3.24
N ILE A 35 -4.77 -10.18 1.92
CA ILE A 35 -5.65 -10.90 1.00
C ILE A 35 -4.82 -11.63 -0.06
N VAL A 36 -5.40 -12.70 -0.58
CA VAL A 36 -4.88 -13.39 -1.77
C VAL A 36 -5.64 -12.87 -2.97
N VAL A 37 -4.93 -12.54 -4.05
CA VAL A 37 -5.52 -11.96 -5.26
C VAL A 37 -5.21 -12.82 -6.46
N ASN A 38 -6.25 -13.16 -7.23
CA ASN A 38 -6.13 -13.66 -8.58
C ASN A 38 -6.28 -12.47 -9.53
N THR A 39 -5.15 -11.95 -10.01
CA THR A 39 -5.09 -10.74 -10.85
C THR A 39 -5.73 -10.94 -12.22
N GLU A 40 -5.65 -12.14 -12.79
CA GLU A 40 -6.28 -12.46 -14.08
C GLU A 40 -7.81 -12.39 -14.01
N LYS A 41 -8.37 -12.86 -12.89
CA LYS A 41 -9.81 -12.90 -12.66
C LYS A 41 -10.35 -11.68 -11.93
N HIS A 42 -9.49 -10.78 -11.47
CA HIS A 42 -9.85 -9.64 -10.62
C HIS A 42 -10.62 -10.08 -9.37
N ILE A 43 -10.18 -11.16 -8.73
CA ILE A 43 -10.83 -11.74 -7.55
C ILE A 43 -9.89 -11.67 -6.35
N TYR A 44 -10.43 -11.37 -5.17
CA TYR A 44 -9.72 -11.49 -3.90
C TYR A 44 -10.37 -12.50 -2.95
N THR A 45 -9.57 -13.09 -2.07
CA THR A 45 -10.04 -13.93 -0.96
C THR A 45 -9.36 -13.54 0.34
N ILE A 46 -10.12 -13.60 1.44
CA ILE A 46 -9.64 -13.33 2.78
C ILE A 46 -9.37 -14.65 3.48
N GLU A 47 -8.13 -14.88 3.90
CA GLU A 47 -7.74 -16.11 4.62
C GLU A 47 -7.87 -15.99 6.15
N LYS A 48 -7.95 -14.76 6.67
CA LYS A 48 -7.97 -14.46 8.10
C LYS A 48 -9.25 -13.73 8.51
N PRO A 49 -9.74 -13.92 9.75
CA PRO A 49 -10.87 -13.14 10.23
C PRO A 49 -10.62 -11.64 10.12
N VAL A 50 -11.60 -10.92 9.60
CA VAL A 50 -11.57 -9.45 9.53
C VAL A 50 -11.72 -8.88 10.95
N PRO A 51 -10.85 -7.95 11.37
CA PRO A 51 -10.92 -7.39 12.71
C PRO A 51 -12.15 -6.51 12.91
N LYS A 52 -12.52 -6.31 14.18
CA LYS A 52 -13.54 -5.33 14.55
C LYS A 52 -12.92 -3.92 14.48
N GLY A 53 -13.62 -2.98 13.83
CA GLY A 53 -13.17 -1.58 13.69
C GLY A 53 -12.64 -1.25 12.29
N ASN A 54 -11.74 -0.27 12.20
CA ASN A 54 -11.20 0.21 10.94
C ASN A 54 -10.04 -0.67 10.46
N PHE A 55 -10.12 -1.12 9.22
CA PHE A 55 -9.09 -1.91 8.57
C PHE A 55 -9.07 -1.65 7.07
N TYR A 56 -7.96 -2.00 6.44
CA TYR A 56 -7.79 -2.03 5.00
C TYR A 56 -7.28 -3.40 4.57
N TYR A 57 -7.48 -3.76 3.30
CA TYR A 57 -6.89 -4.96 2.73
C TYR A 57 -5.55 -4.66 2.08
N THR A 58 -4.62 -5.61 2.05
CA THR A 58 -3.32 -5.43 1.39
C THR A 58 -2.88 -6.67 0.62
N TYR A 59 -2.24 -6.44 -0.53
CA TYR A 59 -1.50 -7.45 -1.29
C TYR A 59 -0.44 -6.78 -2.16
N SER A 60 0.74 -7.39 -2.31
CA SER A 60 1.77 -7.07 -3.32
C SER A 60 1.96 -5.58 -3.69
N GLY A 61 2.14 -4.69 -2.71
CA GLY A 61 2.34 -3.25 -2.96
C GLY A 61 1.06 -2.46 -3.23
N TYR A 62 -0.10 -3.02 -2.86
CA TYR A 62 -1.39 -2.36 -2.93
C TYR A 62 -2.04 -2.30 -1.56
N ARG A 63 -2.74 -1.18 -1.33
CA ARG A 63 -3.69 -0.99 -0.25
C ARG A 63 -5.09 -0.85 -0.82
N CYS A 64 -6.02 -1.65 -0.31
CA CYS A 64 -7.40 -1.65 -0.77
C CYS A 64 -8.38 -1.24 0.31
N LEU A 65 -9.37 -0.45 -0.11
CA LEU A 65 -10.47 0.01 0.72
C LEU A 65 -11.79 -0.58 0.21
N ARG A 66 -12.77 -0.71 1.10
CA ARG A 66 -14.14 -1.09 0.72
C ARG A 66 -14.88 0.02 -0.02
N GLU A 67 -14.50 1.27 0.25
CA GLU A 67 -15.07 2.44 -0.38
C GLU A 67 -14.09 3.03 -1.40
N GLN A 68 -14.60 3.40 -2.56
CA GLN A 68 -13.81 4.03 -3.59
C GLN A 68 -13.41 5.44 -3.14
N THR A 69 -12.11 5.69 -3.11
CA THR A 69 -11.54 7.02 -2.90
C THR A 69 -11.11 7.62 -4.24
N ASN A 70 -11.57 8.84 -4.52
CA ASN A 70 -11.17 9.56 -5.73
C ASN A 70 -9.83 10.26 -5.49
N ILE A 71 -8.77 9.72 -6.08
CA ILE A 71 -7.42 10.30 -6.02
C ILE A 71 -7.07 10.81 -7.41
N VAL A 72 -6.71 12.09 -7.51
CA VAL A 72 -6.35 12.71 -8.79
C VAL A 72 -5.16 11.97 -9.41
N GLY A 73 -5.35 11.47 -10.63
CA GLY A 73 -4.27 10.80 -11.39
C GLY A 73 -4.00 9.35 -10.99
N VAL A 74 -4.77 8.76 -10.07
CA VAL A 74 -4.63 7.34 -9.69
C VAL A 74 -5.94 6.60 -9.93
N ASN A 75 -5.88 5.58 -10.78
CA ASN A 75 -7.00 4.67 -11.00
C ASN A 75 -6.91 3.50 -10.03
N ALA A 76 -8.00 3.23 -9.31
CA ALA A 76 -8.08 2.05 -8.46
C ALA A 76 -8.20 0.78 -9.30
N VAL A 77 -7.50 -0.28 -8.90
CA VAL A 77 -7.79 -1.63 -9.38
C VAL A 77 -8.99 -2.14 -8.58
N VAL A 78 -10.07 -2.50 -9.28
CA VAL A 78 -11.26 -3.06 -8.64
C VAL A 78 -11.08 -4.58 -8.55
N LEU A 79 -11.26 -5.13 -7.34
CA LEU A 79 -11.27 -6.56 -7.11
C LEU A 79 -12.61 -6.99 -6.53
N HIS A 80 -13.14 -8.09 -7.05
CA HIS A 80 -14.38 -8.71 -6.63
C HIS A 80 -14.11 -9.78 -5.58
N ALA A 81 -15.02 -9.96 -4.64
CA ALA A 81 -14.86 -11.03 -3.68
C ALA A 81 -14.98 -12.42 -4.36
N GLY A 82 -14.11 -13.35 -3.97
CA GLY A 82 -14.15 -14.73 -4.44
C GLY A 82 -15.25 -15.57 -3.81
N VAL A 83 -15.97 -14.99 -2.84
CA VAL A 83 -17.11 -15.58 -2.14
C VAL A 83 -18.35 -14.72 -2.38
N ALA A 84 -19.51 -15.37 -2.55
CA ALA A 84 -20.76 -14.67 -2.76
C ALA A 84 -21.17 -13.88 -1.49
N GLY A 85 -21.59 -12.62 -1.68
CA GLY A 85 -22.11 -11.76 -0.61
C GLY A 85 -21.11 -10.78 -0.01
N GLU A 86 -19.83 -10.84 -0.38
CA GLU A 86 -18.85 -9.81 -0.04
C GLU A 86 -18.78 -8.73 -1.13
N SER A 87 -18.44 -7.50 -0.72
CA SER A 87 -18.39 -6.32 -1.59
C SER A 87 -17.07 -6.24 -2.36
N ASP A 88 -17.08 -5.46 -3.44
CA ASP A 88 -15.88 -5.08 -4.16
C ASP A 88 -14.94 -4.25 -3.27
N ILE A 89 -13.65 -4.30 -3.60
CA ILE A 89 -12.60 -3.49 -2.97
C ILE A 89 -11.83 -2.72 -4.04
N TYR A 90 -11.34 -1.55 -3.65
CA TYR A 90 -10.66 -0.60 -4.52
C TYR A 90 -9.21 -0.48 -4.08
N CYS A 91 -8.29 -0.93 -4.92
CA CYS A 91 -6.88 -1.11 -4.60
C CYS A 91 -6.01 -0.03 -5.26
N TYR A 92 -5.17 0.60 -4.45
CA TYR A 92 -4.28 1.69 -4.85
C TYR A 92 -2.83 1.28 -4.63
N PRO A 93 -1.90 1.65 -5.53
CA PRO A 93 -0.48 1.43 -5.32
C PRO A 93 0.01 2.13 -4.04
N GLU A 94 0.84 1.43 -3.27
CA GLU A 94 1.63 1.98 -2.16
C GLU A 94 3.07 2.30 -2.58
#